data_AF-A0A2G2J2U1-F1
#
_entry.id   AF-A0A2G2J2U1-F1
#
_cell.length_a   1.000
_cell.length_b   1.000
_cell.length_c   1.000
_cell.angle_alpha   90.00
_cell.angle_beta   90.00
_cell.angle_gamma   90.00
#
_symmetry.space_group_name_H-M   'P 1'
#
loop_
_entity.id
_entity.type
_entity.pdbx_description
1 polymer ?
#
loop_
_entity_poly.entity_id
_entity_poly.type
_entity_poly.pdbx_seq_one_letter_code
_entity_poly.pdbx_strand_id
1 'polypeptide(L)' 'MTPAITYSLLSLVACIGLGLFSYKRHTREHNELAPRMIPWIIIAMACLATSFMLVVHLVNLFGIETGNRR' A
#
# COMPACT_ATOMS: atom_id res chain seq x y z
N MET A 1 15.41 16.46 -7.98
CA MET A 1 14.24 15.57 -7.93
C MET A 1 13.05 16.42 -7.51
N THR A 2 11.91 16.37 -8.22
CA THR A 2 10.75 17.18 -7.86
C THR A 2 10.17 16.70 -6.52
N PRO A 3 9.72 17.61 -5.63
CA PRO A 3 9.25 17.23 -4.29
C PRO A 3 8.10 16.22 -4.33
N ALA A 4 7.23 16.29 -5.34
CA ALA A 4 6.13 15.35 -5.57
C ALA A 4 6.59 13.89 -5.74
N ILE A 5 7.70 13.66 -6.46
CA ILE A 5 8.25 12.30 -6.66
C ILE A 5 8.78 11.76 -5.33
N THR A 6 9.48 12.58 -4.55
CA THR A 6 10.05 12.17 -3.26
C THR A 6 8.95 11.77 -2.26
N TYR A 7 7.88 12.55 -2.16
CA TYR A 7 6.74 12.21 -1.29
C TYR A 7 6.00 10.95 -1.75
N SER A 8 5.84 10.77 -3.06
CA SER A 8 5.20 9.57 -3.64
C SER A 8 6.03 8.31 -3.38
N LEU A 9 7.37 8.40 -3.48
CA LEU A 9 8.26 7.29 -3.17
C LEU A 9 8.23 6.92 -1.68
N LEU A 10 8.29 7.91 -0.79
CA LEU A 10 8.26 7.69 0.66
C LEU A 10 6.93 7.06 1.10
N SER A 11 5.81 7.56 0.59
CA SER A 11 4.48 7.02 0.88
C SER A 11 4.30 5.60 0.33
N LEU A 12 4.87 5.29 -0.85
CA LEU A 12 4.87 3.94 -1.42
C LEU A 12 5.62 2.96 -0.52
N VAL A 13 6.84 3.30 -0.12
CA VAL A 13 7.68 2.45 0.75
C VAL A 13 7.00 2.23 2.11
N ALA A 14 6.40 3.29 2.68
CA ALA A 14 5.65 3.18 3.92
C ALA A 14 4.43 2.24 3.80
N CYS A 15 3.63 2.36 2.73
CA CYS A 15 2.46 1.49 2.50
C CYS A 15 2.86 0.03 2.29
N ILE A 16 3.94 -0.23 1.55
CA ILE A 16 4.45 -1.59 1.34
C ILE A 16 4.91 -2.20 2.67
N GLY A 17 5.65 -1.43 3.48
CA GLY A 17 6.11 -1.88 4.80
C GLY A 17 4.95 -2.20 5.74
N LEU A 18 3.94 -1.32 5.81
CA LEU A 18 2.74 -1.52 6.62
C LEU A 18 1.87 -2.69 6.12
N GLY A 19 1.74 -2.85 4.80
CA GLY A 19 1.03 -3.97 4.18
C GLY A 19 1.68 -5.31 4.49
N LEU A 20 3.00 -5.43 4.31
CA LEU A 20 3.76 -6.64 4.64
C LEU A 20 3.72 -6.96 6.14
N PHE A 21 3.82 -5.95 6.99
CA PHE A 21 3.70 -6.13 8.44
C PHE A 21 2.32 -6.64 8.84
N SER A 22 1.26 -6.05 8.27
CA SER A 22 -0.12 -6.45 8.52
C SER A 22 -0.40 -7.87 8.01
N TYR A 23 0.13 -8.22 6.84
CA TYR A 23 0.03 -9.57 6.28
C TYR A 23 0.76 -10.61 7.13
N LYS A 24 2.02 -10.33 7.52
CA LYS A 24 2.78 -11.21 8.42
C LYS A 24 2.08 -11.43 9.76
N ARG A 25 1.40 -10.40 10.28
CA ARG A 25 0.62 -10.51 11.53
C ARG A 25 -0.67 -11.30 11.34
N HIS A 26 -1.28 -11.24 10.15
CA HIS A 26 -2.42 -12.07 9.79
C HIS A 26 -2.05 -13.56 9.69
N THR A 27 -0.91 -13.88 9.08
CA THR A 27 -0.47 -15.26 8.80
C THR A 27 0.28 -15.93 9.95
N ARG A 28 0.55 -15.24 11.07
CA ARG A 28 1.15 -15.86 12.26
C ARG A 28 0.22 -16.95 12.79
N GLU A 29 0.79 -18.09 13.19
CA GLU A 29 0.03 -19.16 13.83
C GLU A 29 -0.64 -18.63 15.10
N HIS A 30 -1.95 -18.84 15.20
CA HIS A 30 -2.76 -18.44 16.33
C HIS A 30 -2.96 -19.66 17.22
N ASN A 31 -2.16 -19.76 18.29
CA ASN A 31 -2.23 -20.88 19.24
C ASN A 31 -3.29 -20.66 20.34
N GLU A 32 -4.04 -19.56 20.28
CA GLU A 32 -5.06 -19.18 21.27
C GLU A 32 -6.41 -18.93 20.58
N LEU A 33 -7.49 -19.48 21.17
CA LEU A 33 -8.91 -19.35 20.76
C LEU A 33 -9.47 -17.93 21.00
N ALA A 34 -8.65 -16.89 20.85
CA ALA A 34 -9.07 -15.51 21.05
C ALA A 34 -9.79 -14.98 19.78
N PRO A 35 -10.96 -14.34 19.91
CA PRO A 35 -11.64 -13.74 18.77
C PRO A 35 -10.79 -12.63 18.14
N ARG A 36 -10.68 -12.63 16.80
CA ARG A 36 -9.95 -11.60 16.05
C ARG A 36 -10.63 -10.25 16.22
N MET A 37 -10.07 -9.39 17.08
CA MET A 37 -10.55 -8.01 17.27
C MET A 37 -10.16 -7.06 16.14
N ILE A 38 -9.08 -7.34 15.40
CA ILE A 38 -8.56 -6.46 14.35
C ILE A 38 -8.44 -7.24 13.03
N PRO A 39 -9.16 -6.84 11.97
CA PRO A 39 -9.09 -7.50 10.67
C PRO A 39 -7.82 -7.07 9.91
N TRP A 40 -6.67 -7.65 10.28
CA TRP A 40 -5.36 -7.37 9.67
C TRP A 40 -5.32 -7.53 8.14
N ILE A 41 -6.18 -8.39 7.58
CA ILE A 41 -6.27 -8.59 6.13
C ILE A 41 -6.93 -7.41 5.40
N ILE A 42 -7.88 -6.72 6.04
CA ILE A 42 -8.51 -5.51 5.48
C ILE A 42 -7.48 -4.38 5.43
N ILE A 43 -6.68 -4.24 6.49
CA ILE A 43 -5.58 -3.26 6.56
C ILE A 43 -4.53 -3.55 5.48
N ALA A 44 -4.16 -4.82 5.30
CA ALA A 44 -3.22 -5.23 4.26
C ALA A 44 -3.77 -4.95 2.84
N MET A 45 -5.04 -5.26 2.57
CA MET A 45 -5.72 -4.96 1.30
C MET A 45 -5.78 -3.45 1.02
N ALA A 46 -6.11 -2.63 2.03
CA ALA A 46 -6.14 -1.18 1.89
C ALA A 46 -4.75 -0.60 1.58
N CYS A 47 -3.70 -1.09 2.25
CA CYS A 47 -2.32 -0.72 1.94
C CYS A 47 -1.95 -1.14 0.51
N LEU A 48 -2.32 -2.34 0.08
CA LEU A 48 -2.06 -2.84 -1.27
C LEU A 48 -2.71 -1.94 -2.34
N ALA A 49 -4.00 -1.63 -2.19
CA ALA A 49 -4.73 -0.77 -3.11
C ALA A 49 -4.13 0.66 -3.16
N THR A 50 -3.74 1.20 -2.01
CA THR A 50 -3.11 2.53 -1.92
C THR A 50 -1.73 2.54 -2.59
N SER A 51 -0.91 1.51 -2.34
CA SER A 51 0.37 1.33 -3.03
C SER A 51 0.19 1.25 -4.55
N PHE A 52 -0.84 0.53 -5.02
CA PHE A 52 -1.15 0.46 -6.46
C PHE A 52 -1.47 1.84 -7.05
N MET A 53 -2.32 2.63 -6.39
CA MET A 53 -2.61 4.00 -6.82
C MET A 53 -1.39 4.92 -6.81
N LEU A 54 -0.48 4.77 -5.85
CA LEU A 54 0.79 5.52 -5.81
C LEU A 54 1.72 5.16 -6.97
N VAL A 55 1.73 3.89 -7.40
CA VAL A 55 2.45 3.49 -8.62
C VAL A 55 1.86 4.18 -9.85
N VAL A 56 0.53 4.17 -10.00
CA VAL A 56 -0.15 4.86 -11.11
C VAL A 56 0.16 6.37 -11.08
N HIS A 57 0.17 6.98 -9.90
CA HIS A 57 0.53 8.38 -9.74
C HIS A 57 1.98 8.68 -10.17
N LEU A 58 2.93 7.80 -9.81
CA LEU A 58 4.31 7.89 -10.28
C LEU A 58 4.40 7.77 -11.80
N VAL A 59 3.73 6.79 -12.40
CA VAL A 59 3.69 6.59 -13.87
C VAL A 59 3.12 7.83 -14.58
N ASN A 60 2.07 8.44 -14.04
CA ASN A 60 1.52 9.69 -14.56
C ASN A 60 2.51 10.87 -14.44
N LEU A 61 3.25 10.97 -13.33
CA LEU A 61 4.31 11.98 -13.15
C LEU A 61 5.47 11.81 -14.15
N PHE A 62 5.75 10.57 -14.58
CA PHE A 62 6.74 10.27 -15.62
C PHE A 62 6.26 10.61 -17.04
N GLY A 63 5.04 11.13 -17.20
CA GLY A 63 4.49 11.54 -18.49
C GLY A 63 3.79 10.42 -19.26
N ILE A 64 3.67 9.23 -18.67
CA ILE A 64 2.83 8.15 -19.18
C ILE A 64 1.44 8.36 -18.58
N GLU A 65 0.65 9.20 -19.24
CA GLU A 65 -0.73 9.44 -18.83
C GLU A 65 -1.57 8.17 -19.02
N THR A 66 -1.88 7.51 -17.92
CA THR A 66 -2.72 6.30 -17.90
C THR A 66 -4.23 6.62 -18.05
N GLY A 67 -4.60 7.89 -18.21
CA GLY A 67 -5.96 8.36 -18.44
C GLY A 67 -6.07 9.19 -19.73
N ASN A 68 -7.08 8.87 -20.55
CA ASN A 68 -7.39 9.53 -21.81
C ASN A 68 -7.45 11.07 -21.66
N ARG A 69 -6.45 11.76 -22.21
CA ARG A 69 -6.40 13.22 -22.40
C ARG A 69 -7.50 13.62 -23.40
N ARG A 70 -8.69 13.93 -22.92
CA ARG A 70 -9.70 14.71 -23.65
C ARG A 70 -10.14 15.87 -22.77
#